data_AF-A0A1R1F177-F1
#
_entry.id   AF-A0A1R1F177-F1
#
_cell.length_a   1.000
_cell.length_b   1.000
_cell.length_c   1.000
_cell.angle_alpha   90.00
_cell.angle_beta   90.00
_cell.angle_gamma   90.00
#
_symmetry.space_group_name_H-M   'P 1'
#
loop_
_entity.id
_entity.type
_entity.pdbx_description
1 polymer ?
#
loop_
_entity_poly.entity_id
_entity_poly.type
_entity_poly.pdbx_seq_one_letter_code
_entity_poly.pdbx_strand_id
1 'polypeptide(L)'
;MPNYYAELDGDGKVFAVSELAGVVDSPLMIPITFEQYQDRRLLFTRFVEGKFQGAFARIEADKSSIAATGEDTLSAQIIITDWEGNVQDQYNEVIQVELNGVLQSVKTEKGVAHITVTSDEPGAFVLKTHGLDRNAELKVVVADAG
;
A
#
# COMPACT_ATOMS: atom_id res chain seq x y z
N MET A 1 2.50 -31.34 -14.71
CA MET A 1 2.17 -29.91 -14.73
C MET A 1 2.73 -29.30 -13.47
N PRO A 2 3.36 -28.12 -13.53
CA PRO A 2 3.82 -27.43 -12.33
C PRO A 2 2.64 -27.09 -11.42
N ASN A 3 2.88 -27.11 -10.10
CA ASN A 3 1.94 -26.67 -9.08
C ASN A 3 2.45 -25.35 -8.50
N TYR A 4 1.58 -24.35 -8.42
CA TYR A 4 1.94 -23.04 -7.89
C TYR A 4 1.41 -22.88 -6.47
N TYR A 5 2.20 -22.26 -5.61
CA TYR A 5 1.85 -22.06 -4.21
C TYR A 5 2.16 -20.64 -3.75
N ALA A 6 1.30 -20.13 -2.86
CA ALA A 6 1.63 -19.02 -1.97
C ALA A 6 2.14 -19.59 -0.66
N GLU A 7 3.31 -19.12 -0.22
CA GLU A 7 3.95 -19.55 1.02
C GLU A 7 3.61 -18.59 2.14
N LEU A 8 3.01 -19.13 3.20
CA LEU A 8 2.61 -18.38 4.39
C LEU A 8 3.69 -18.42 5.46
N ASP A 9 3.91 -17.29 6.12
CA ASP A 9 4.70 -17.23 7.34
C ASP A 9 3.87 -17.70 8.55
N GLY A 10 4.49 -17.67 9.74
CA GLY A 10 3.83 -18.08 10.98
C GLY A 10 2.59 -17.26 11.35
N ASP A 11 2.42 -16.07 10.78
CA ASP A 11 1.29 -15.16 10.99
C ASP A 11 0.23 -15.28 9.88
N GLY A 12 0.40 -16.24 8.96
CA GLY A 12 -0.52 -16.48 7.85
C GLY A 12 -0.37 -15.48 6.69
N LYS A 13 0.74 -14.75 6.63
CA LYS A 13 1.03 -13.75 5.60
C LYS A 13 1.87 -14.36 4.48
N VAL A 14 1.53 -14.05 3.23
CA VAL A 14 2.25 -14.51 2.05
C VAL A 14 3.61 -13.81 2.00
N PHE A 15 4.69 -14.58 2.16
CA PHE A 15 6.06 -14.06 2.07
C PHE A 15 6.77 -14.45 0.76
N ALA A 16 6.31 -15.51 0.09
CA ALA A 16 6.84 -15.98 -1.18
C ALA A 16 5.77 -16.66 -2.05
N VAL A 17 6.10 -16.84 -3.33
CA VAL A 17 5.35 -17.70 -4.26
C VAL A 17 6.33 -18.67 -4.91
N SER A 18 5.92 -19.91 -5.12
CA SER A 18 6.79 -20.96 -5.66
C SER A 18 6.10 -21.82 -6.71
N GLU A 19 6.94 -22.39 -7.59
CA GLU A 19 6.58 -23.38 -8.58
C GLU A 19 7.23 -24.71 -8.20
N LEU A 20 6.41 -25.75 -7.96
CA LEU A 20 6.86 -27.04 -7.49
C LEU A 20 6.40 -28.17 -8.42
N ALA A 21 7.24 -29.19 -8.54
CA ALA A 21 6.99 -30.33 -9.45
C ALA A 21 5.87 -31.26 -8.99
N GLY A 22 5.46 -31.21 -7.72
CA GLY A 22 4.47 -32.11 -7.12
C GLY A 22 3.57 -31.40 -6.12
N VAL A 23 2.52 -32.13 -5.69
CA VAL A 23 1.58 -31.64 -4.68
C VAL A 23 2.26 -31.62 -3.32
N VAL A 24 2.11 -30.50 -2.60
CA VAL A 24 2.57 -30.34 -1.23
C VAL A 24 1.38 -30.39 -0.28
N ASP A 25 1.49 -31.23 0.75
CA ASP A 25 0.54 -31.29 1.87
C ASP A 25 1.12 -30.50 3.05
N SER A 26 0.83 -29.20 3.09
CA SER A 26 1.27 -28.30 4.15
C SER A 26 0.24 -27.18 4.34
N PRO A 27 -0.12 -26.84 5.59
CA PRO A 27 -1.05 -25.74 5.87
C PRO A 27 -0.46 -24.36 5.54
N LEU A 28 0.86 -24.27 5.34
CA LEU A 28 1.56 -23.03 4.97
C LEU A 28 1.75 -22.87 3.45
N MET A 29 1.23 -23.82 2.67
CA MET A 29 1.38 -23.85 1.22
C MET A 29 -0.01 -23.82 0.59
N ILE A 30 -0.47 -22.63 0.20
CA ILE A 30 -1.80 -22.45 -0.38
C ILE A 30 -1.70 -22.62 -1.89
N PRO A 31 -2.42 -23.58 -2.51
CA PRO A 31 -2.45 -23.70 -3.97
C PRO A 31 -3.00 -22.43 -4.61
N ILE A 32 -2.34 -21.97 -5.67
CA ILE A 32 -2.74 -20.77 -6.44
C ILE A 32 -2.74 -21.07 -7.94
N THR A 33 -3.37 -20.19 -8.72
CA THR A 33 -3.33 -20.27 -10.18
C THR A 33 -2.02 -19.73 -10.73
N PHE A 34 -1.75 -19.98 -12.02
CA PHE A 34 -0.59 -19.41 -12.70
C PHE A 34 -0.65 -17.87 -12.75
N GLU A 35 -1.84 -17.30 -12.95
CA GLU A 35 -2.06 -15.85 -12.97
C GLU A 35 -1.70 -15.24 -11.60
N GLN A 36 -2.13 -15.89 -10.51
CA GLN A 36 -1.78 -15.47 -9.15
C GLN A 36 -0.28 -15.60 -8.85
N TYR A 37 0.37 -16.65 -9.37
CA TYR A 37 1.82 -16.81 -9.25
C TYR A 37 2.60 -15.68 -9.95
N GLN A 38 2.09 -15.17 -11.06
CA GLN A 38 2.69 -14.04 -11.77
C GLN A 38 2.39 -12.69 -11.11
N ASP A 39 1.36 -12.61 -10.27
CA ASP A 39 0.95 -11.36 -9.62
C ASP A 39 1.74 -11.11 -8.32
N ARG A 40 2.74 -10.24 -8.42
CA ARG A 40 3.54 -9.81 -7.26
C ARG A 40 2.74 -9.11 -6.16
N ARG A 41 1.49 -8.71 -6.41
CA ARG A 41 0.60 -8.12 -5.40
C ARG A 41 0.08 -9.15 -4.41
N LEU A 42 0.17 -10.44 -4.71
CA LEU A 42 -0.19 -11.50 -3.78
C LEU A 42 0.73 -11.51 -2.54
N LEU A 43 1.99 -11.05 -2.70
CA LEU A 43 2.89 -10.88 -1.58
C LEU A 43 2.30 -9.92 -0.56
N PHE A 44 2.56 -10.23 0.71
CA PHE A 44 2.09 -9.50 1.88
C PHE A 44 0.58 -9.58 2.17
N THR A 45 -0.20 -10.28 1.35
CA THR A 45 -1.59 -10.62 1.71
C THR A 45 -1.62 -11.64 2.86
N ARG A 46 -2.75 -11.74 3.56
CA ARG A 46 -3.06 -12.80 4.52
C ARG A 46 -4.03 -13.78 3.90
N PHE A 47 -3.88 -15.07 4.20
CA PHE A 47 -4.86 -16.07 3.79
C PHE A 47 -5.85 -16.35 4.94
N VAL A 48 -7.09 -15.84 4.80
CA VAL A 48 -8.14 -15.91 5.83
C VAL A 48 -9.42 -16.41 5.19
N GLU A 49 -10.05 -17.41 5.81
CA GLU A 49 -11.32 -18.01 5.35
C GLU A 49 -11.30 -18.46 3.88
N GLY A 50 -10.18 -19.00 3.42
CA GLY A 50 -10.02 -19.51 2.06
C GLY A 50 -9.76 -18.44 0.99
N LYS A 51 -9.48 -17.19 1.40
CA LYS A 51 -9.23 -16.07 0.48
C LYS A 51 -7.99 -15.29 0.88
N PHE A 52 -7.28 -14.77 -0.11
CA PHE A 52 -6.23 -13.78 0.10
C PHE A 52 -6.87 -12.41 0.34
N GLN A 53 -6.45 -11.76 1.42
CA GLN A 53 -6.95 -10.47 1.87
C GLN A 53 -5.77 -9.56 2.23
N GLY A 54 -5.90 -8.26 2.03
CA GLY A 54 -4.88 -7.31 2.49
C GLY A 54 -5.28 -5.88 2.19
N ALA A 55 -4.90 -4.95 3.06
CA ALA A 55 -5.11 -3.52 2.90
C ALA A 55 -3.86 -2.86 2.32
N PHE A 56 -3.95 -2.40 1.09
CA PHE A 56 -2.81 -1.85 0.34
C PHE A 56 -3.06 -0.36 0.11
N ALA A 57 -2.08 0.49 0.40
CA ALA A 57 -2.17 1.89 0.05
C ALA A 57 -1.72 2.14 -1.40
N ARG A 58 -2.37 3.10 -2.04
CA ARG A 58 -1.91 3.86 -3.20
C ARG A 58 -2.03 5.33 -2.87
N ILE A 59 -1.07 6.15 -3.29
CA ILE A 59 -1.14 7.61 -3.14
C ILE A 59 -1.23 8.23 -4.53
N GLU A 60 -2.22 9.08 -4.73
CA GLU A 60 -2.41 9.90 -5.93
C GLU A 60 -2.39 11.37 -5.53
N ALA A 61 -1.74 12.21 -6.33
CA ALA A 61 -1.68 13.65 -6.09
C ALA A 61 -2.07 14.42 -7.35
N ASP A 62 -2.63 15.61 -7.15
CA ASP A 62 -2.96 16.54 -8.22
C ASP A 62 -1.72 17.08 -8.96
N LYS A 63 -0.58 17.18 -8.26
CA LYS A 63 0.72 17.56 -8.80
C LYS A 63 1.87 16.88 -8.05
N SER A 64 3.09 17.01 -8.58
CA SER A 64 4.30 16.41 -8.00
C SER A 64 5.22 17.42 -7.31
N SER A 65 4.93 18.72 -7.43
CA SER A 65 5.71 19.80 -6.82
C SER A 65 4.87 20.99 -6.38
N ILE A 66 5.36 21.72 -5.39
CA ILE A 66 4.82 23.00 -4.91
C ILE A 66 5.92 24.05 -4.80
N ALA A 67 5.56 25.33 -4.81
CA ALA A 67 6.47 26.42 -4.49
C ALA A 67 6.67 26.56 -2.96
N ALA A 68 7.88 26.93 -2.53
CA ALA A 68 8.27 27.17 -1.14
C ALA A 68 7.69 28.50 -0.61
N THR A 69 6.36 28.67 -0.65
CA THR A 69 5.68 29.91 -0.22
C THR A 69 4.85 29.73 1.04
N GLY A 70 4.62 28.49 1.48
CA GLY A 70 3.64 28.16 2.52
C GLY A 70 2.17 28.35 2.09
N GLU A 71 1.93 28.86 0.88
CA GLU A 71 0.61 29.07 0.30
C GLU A 71 0.30 28.06 -0.81
N ASP A 72 1.33 27.61 -1.54
CA ASP A 72 1.12 26.61 -2.58
C ASP A 72 0.89 25.23 -1.95
N THR A 73 -0.22 24.59 -2.33
CA THR A 73 -0.68 23.33 -1.74
C THR A 73 -0.73 22.21 -2.77
N LEU A 74 -0.34 21.01 -2.37
CA LEU A 74 -0.58 19.77 -3.08
C LEU A 74 -1.72 19.01 -2.38
N SER A 75 -2.66 18.49 -3.15
CA SER A 75 -3.74 17.64 -2.65
C SER A 75 -3.47 16.19 -3.01
N ALA A 76 -3.24 15.36 -1.99
CA ALA A 76 -3.05 13.93 -2.12
C ALA A 76 -4.27 13.14 -1.62
N GLN A 77 -4.54 12.03 -2.29
CA GLN A 77 -5.49 11.00 -1.88
C GLN A 77 -4.72 9.73 -1.56
N ILE A 78 -4.89 9.23 -0.35
CA ILE A 78 -4.50 7.87 0.03
C ILE A 78 -5.71 6.98 -0.22
N ILE A 79 -5.54 5.99 -1.08
CA ILE A 79 -6.58 5.05 -1.49
C ILE A 79 -6.18 3.66 -0.98
N ILE A 80 -7.06 3.06 -0.19
CA ILE A 80 -6.91 1.71 0.34
C ILE A 80 -7.57 0.74 -0.65
N THR A 81 -6.76 -0.15 -1.21
CA THR A 81 -7.20 -1.18 -2.14
C THR A 81 -7.00 -2.57 -1.55
N ASP A 82 -7.72 -3.55 -2.10
CA ASP A 82 -7.33 -4.95 -1.98
C ASP A 82 -6.09 -5.25 -2.86
N TRP A 83 -5.66 -6.51 -2.85
CA TRP A 83 -4.51 -6.96 -3.64
C TRP A 83 -4.82 -7.03 -5.15
N GLU A 84 -6.08 -7.11 -5.54
CA GLU A 84 -6.53 -7.08 -6.93
C GLU A 84 -6.56 -5.64 -7.49
N GLY A 85 -6.51 -4.64 -6.61
CA GLY A 85 -6.49 -3.21 -6.92
C GLY A 85 -7.85 -2.52 -6.81
N ASN A 86 -8.87 -3.19 -6.27
CA ASN A 86 -10.19 -2.59 -6.04
C ASN A 86 -10.17 -1.79 -4.74
N VAL A 87 -10.86 -0.65 -4.72
CA VAL A 87 -10.99 0.17 -3.51
C VAL A 87 -11.80 -0.59 -2.45
N GLN A 88 -11.30 -0.61 -1.20
CA GLN A 88 -12.03 -1.17 -0.08
C GLN A 88 -13.01 -0.13 0.50
N ASP A 89 -14.21 -0.06 -0.07
CA ASP A 89 -15.25 0.90 0.31
C ASP A 89 -15.82 0.73 1.73
N GLN A 90 -15.52 -0.38 2.39
CA GLN A 90 -15.85 -0.65 3.79
C GLN A 90 -14.70 -0.31 4.76
N TYR A 91 -13.51 0.01 4.25
CA TYR A 91 -12.36 0.37 5.08
C TYR A 91 -12.53 1.78 5.64
N ASN A 92 -12.71 1.90 6.96
CA ASN A 92 -12.96 3.18 7.65
C ASN A 92 -12.04 3.37 8.87
N GLU A 93 -10.88 2.72 8.85
CA GLU A 93 -9.93 2.74 9.96
C GLU A 93 -9.03 3.98 9.94
N VAL A 94 -8.36 4.22 11.06
CA VAL A 94 -7.31 5.22 11.17
C VAL A 94 -6.00 4.60 10.71
N ILE A 95 -5.32 5.25 9.78
CA ILE A 95 -3.98 4.88 9.31
C ILE A 95 -2.94 5.87 9.84
N GLN A 96 -1.70 5.42 9.97
CA GLN A 96 -0.57 6.29 10.27
C GLN A 96 0.07 6.76 8.98
N VAL A 97 0.36 8.06 8.90
CA VAL A 97 0.99 8.70 7.76
C VAL A 97 2.17 9.53 8.25
N GLU A 98 3.33 9.35 7.64
CA GLU A 98 4.53 10.13 7.91
C GLU A 98 4.73 11.16 6.81
N LEU A 99 4.94 12.42 7.18
CA LEU A 99 5.40 13.46 6.27
C LEU A 99 6.66 14.10 6.87
N ASN A 100 7.79 13.95 6.18
CA ASN A 100 9.07 14.51 6.62
C ASN A 100 9.46 14.12 8.06
N GLY A 101 9.28 12.85 8.42
CA GLY A 101 9.56 12.34 9.77
C GLY A 101 8.47 12.63 10.82
N VAL A 102 7.43 13.40 10.48
CA VAL A 102 6.30 13.68 11.38
C VAL A 102 5.19 12.67 11.12
N LEU A 103 4.91 11.83 12.12
CA LEU A 103 3.80 10.89 12.10
C LEU A 103 2.47 11.56 12.46
N GLN A 104 1.45 11.27 11.68
CA GLN A 104 0.08 11.78 11.84
C GLN A 104 -0.93 10.64 11.65
N SER A 105 -1.99 10.68 12.43
CA SER A 105 -3.11 9.75 12.29
C SER A 105 -4.15 10.33 11.34
N VAL A 106 -4.49 9.62 10.28
CA VAL A 106 -5.46 10.04 9.28
C VAL A 106 -6.59 9.03 9.22
N LYS A 107 -7.83 9.51 9.35
CA LYS A 107 -9.02 8.66 9.23
C LYS A 107 -9.34 8.45 7.76
N THR A 108 -9.59 7.20 7.38
CA THR A 108 -10.15 6.85 6.08
C THR A 108 -11.67 6.84 6.12
N GLU A 109 -12.29 7.25 5.02
CA GLU A 109 -13.72 7.11 4.77
C GLU A 109 -13.90 6.38 3.45
N LYS A 110 -14.56 5.23 3.50
CA LYS A 110 -14.78 4.35 2.33
C LYS A 110 -13.48 4.04 1.57
N GLY A 111 -12.42 3.75 2.33
CA GLY A 111 -11.11 3.42 1.80
C GLY A 111 -10.32 4.62 1.27
N VAL A 112 -10.78 5.86 1.49
CA VAL A 112 -10.06 7.06 1.01
C VAL A 112 -9.76 8.01 2.15
N ALA A 113 -8.55 8.57 2.14
CA ALA A 113 -8.15 9.67 3.01
C ALA A 113 -7.56 10.81 2.18
N HIS A 114 -7.87 12.05 2.54
CA HIS A 114 -7.37 13.24 1.86
C HIS A 114 -6.30 13.91 2.72
N ILE A 115 -5.20 14.31 2.09
CA ILE A 115 -4.08 15.01 2.72
C ILE A 115 -3.73 16.23 1.88
N THR A 116 -3.49 17.34 2.56
CA THR A 116 -2.94 18.55 1.95
C THR A 116 -1.50 18.73 2.43
N VAL A 117 -0.59 18.96 1.49
CA VAL A 117 0.83 19.22 1.76
C VAL A 117 1.15 20.65 1.33
N THR A 118 1.83 21.39 2.19
CA THR A 118 2.39 22.72 1.89
C THR A 118 3.71 22.90 2.63
N SER A 119 4.54 23.83 2.17
CA SER A 119 5.82 24.16 2.80
C SER A 119 6.27 25.55 2.36
N ASP A 120 6.90 26.28 3.27
CA ASP A 120 7.66 27.51 3.03
C ASP A 120 9.17 27.24 2.91
N GLU A 121 9.61 26.01 3.20
CA GLU A 121 11.00 25.58 3.03
C GLU A 121 11.17 24.72 1.76
N PRO A 122 12.15 25.03 0.89
CA PRO A 122 12.47 24.21 -0.27
C PRO A 122 13.08 22.87 0.16
N GLY A 123 12.79 21.81 -0.58
CA GLY A 123 13.26 20.47 -0.22
C GLY A 123 12.52 19.34 -0.93
N ALA A 124 12.85 18.11 -0.53
CA ALA A 124 12.15 16.91 -0.98
C ALA A 124 11.52 16.22 0.23
N PHE A 125 10.19 16.25 0.29
CA PHE A 125 9.43 15.58 1.33
C PHE A 125 8.95 14.21 0.84
N VAL A 126 8.83 13.26 1.76
CA VAL A 126 8.26 11.95 1.49
C VAL A 126 7.03 11.80 2.37
N LEU A 127 5.88 11.62 1.71
CA LEU A 127 4.63 11.21 2.34
C LEU A 127 4.57 9.68 2.31
N LYS A 128 4.43 9.03 3.46
CA LYS A 128 4.47 7.57 3.57
C LYS A 128 3.35 7.04 4.45
N THR A 129 2.71 5.94 4.07
CA THR A 129 1.74 5.25 4.94
C THR A 129 2.42 4.20 5.81
N HIS A 130 1.82 3.89 6.95
CA HIS A 130 2.30 2.87 7.89
C HIS A 130 1.15 2.02 8.41
N GLY A 131 1.48 0.80 8.86
CA GLY A 131 0.53 -0.12 9.49
C GLY A 131 -0.34 -0.92 8.53
N LEU A 132 -0.18 -0.74 7.22
CA LEU A 132 -0.89 -1.50 6.20
C LEU A 132 -0.11 -2.74 5.76
N ASP A 133 -0.79 -3.70 5.13
CA ASP A 133 -0.17 -4.90 4.58
C ASP A 133 0.85 -4.53 3.50
N ARG A 134 0.51 -3.51 2.70
CA ARG A 134 1.43 -2.83 1.80
C ARG A 134 1.28 -1.32 1.92
N ASN A 135 2.36 -0.67 2.33
CA ASN A 135 2.43 0.78 2.43
C ASN A 135 2.78 1.43 1.08
N ALA A 136 2.48 2.71 0.95
CA ALA A 136 2.83 3.53 -0.19
C ALA A 136 3.65 4.74 0.23
N GLU A 137 4.38 5.28 -0.74
CA GLU A 137 5.15 6.51 -0.60
C GLU A 137 4.92 7.43 -1.80
N LEU A 138 4.92 8.73 -1.55
CA LEU A 138 4.87 9.79 -2.55
C LEU A 138 5.96 10.80 -2.22
N LYS A 139 6.84 11.06 -3.20
CA LYS A 139 7.81 12.14 -3.11
C LYS A 139 7.18 13.45 -3.56
N VAL A 140 7.27 14.48 -2.74
CA VAL A 140 6.83 15.84 -3.03
C VAL A 140 8.05 16.74 -3.13
N VAL A 141 8.19 17.45 -4.25
CA VAL A 141 9.28 18.42 -4.44
C VAL A 141 8.79 19.81 -4.11
N VAL A 142 9.49 20.49 -3.21
CA VAL A 142 9.22 21.90 -2.89
C VAL A 142 10.35 22.73 -3.50
N ALA A 143 10.00 23.49 -4.52
CA ALA A 143 10.94 24.31 -5.28
C ALA A 143 11.00 25.72 -4.71
N ASP A 144 12.16 26.38 -4.85
CA ASP A 144 12.31 27.79 -4.48
C ASP A 144 11.22 28.65 -5.14
N ALA A 145 10.70 29.61 -4.39
CA ALA A 145 9.90 30.68 -4.95
C ALA A 145 10.84 31.59 -5.76
N GLY A 146 10.74 31.53 -7.09
CA GLY A 146 11.53 32.37 -8.00
C GLY A 146 11.20 33.85 -7.90
#